data_AF-A0A3M6A155-F1
#
_entry.id   AF-A0A3M6A155-F1
#
_cell.length_a   1.000
_cell.length_b   1.000
_cell.length_c   1.000
_cell.angle_alpha   90.00
_cell.angle_beta   90.00
_cell.angle_gamma   90.00
#
_symmetry.space_group_name_H-M   'P 1'
#
loop_
_entity.id
_entity.type
_entity.pdbx_description
1 polymer ?
#
loop_
_entity_poly.entity_id
_entity_poly.type
_entity_poly.pdbx_seq_one_letter_code
_entity_poly.pdbx_strand_id
1 'polypeptide(L)'
;MAQIGHHTFEVCRHYVDEVITVSTDEICAAIKDIYDDTRSITEPAGALGVAGIKKYVEQRGISGQTLVAIDSGANVNFDRLRHVAERAELGEGREAIIAVTIPEQPGSFKAFCEAIGKRQITEFNYRYHTDREAHIFVGVQTHPENDPRSALITSLTGQGFPVLDLTDNELAKLHIRHMVGGHAERVDDEVVLRFEFPERPGALFNFLNRLGGRWTISMFHYRNHGAADGRVVAGLVVPEEERHLVGAALDEIGYPYWDESENPAYRLFLG
;
A
#
# COMPACT_ATOMS: atom_id res chain seq x y z
N MET A 1 -18.30 13.28 23.80
CA MET A 1 -18.92 11.95 23.61
C MET A 1 -20.28 12.15 23.00
N ALA A 2 -20.64 11.40 21.95
CA ALA A 2 -22.00 11.41 21.42
C ALA A 2 -22.91 10.64 22.39
N GLN A 3 -24.09 11.19 22.69
CA GLN A 3 -25.11 10.56 23.53
C GLN A 3 -26.29 10.15 22.64
N ILE A 4 -26.79 8.94 22.82
CA ILE A 4 -27.97 8.47 22.09
C ILE A 4 -29.18 9.32 22.52
N GLY A 5 -30.02 9.70 21.57
CA GLY A 5 -31.22 10.48 21.85
C GLY A 5 -32.17 9.76 22.82
N HIS A 6 -32.72 10.51 23.78
CA HIS A 6 -33.59 9.96 24.84
C HIS A 6 -34.77 9.16 24.27
N HIS A 7 -35.55 9.77 23.37
CA HIS A 7 -36.74 9.15 22.81
C HIS A 7 -36.42 7.97 21.87
N THR A 8 -35.36 8.08 21.06
CA THR A 8 -34.94 6.97 20.19
C THR A 8 -34.45 5.78 21.00
N PHE A 9 -33.71 6.03 22.09
CA PHE A 9 -33.24 4.97 22.97
C PHE A 9 -34.40 4.26 23.67
N GLU A 10 -35.40 5.01 24.14
CA GLU A 10 -36.61 4.45 24.75
C GLU A 10 -37.31 3.46 23.81
N VAL A 11 -37.49 3.82 22.54
CA VAL A 11 -38.06 2.93 21.52
C VAL A 11 -37.15 1.72 21.27
N CYS A 12 -35.84 1.93 21.08
CA CYS A 12 -34.90 0.84 20.81
C CYS A 12 -34.90 -0.22 21.92
N ARG A 13 -35.05 0.17 23.20
CA ARG A 13 -35.11 -0.78 24.32
C ARG A 13 -36.25 -1.79 24.25
N HIS A 14 -37.31 -1.49 23.51
CA HIS A 14 -38.48 -2.35 23.37
C HIS A 14 -38.50 -3.17 22.08
N TYR A 15 -37.82 -2.70 21.03
CA TYR A 15 -37.96 -3.26 19.67
C TYR A 15 -36.65 -3.70 19.01
N VAL A 16 -35.48 -3.41 19.61
CA VAL A 16 -34.19 -3.86 19.09
C VAL A 16 -33.78 -5.12 19.85
N ASP A 17 -33.67 -6.24 19.12
CA ASP A 17 -33.26 -7.53 19.69
C ASP A 17 -31.76 -7.58 20.03
N GLU A 18 -30.92 -6.95 19.18
CA GLU A 18 -29.46 -7.02 19.30
C GLU A 18 -28.80 -5.76 18.73
N VAL A 19 -27.64 -5.40 19.29
CA VAL A 19 -26.79 -4.31 18.80
C VAL A 19 -25.42 -4.89 18.46
N ILE A 20 -24.96 -4.59 17.25
CA ILE A 20 -23.67 -5.03 16.73
C ILE A 20 -22.82 -3.80 16.45
N THR A 21 -21.58 -3.81 16.92
CA THR A 21 -20.59 -2.77 16.61
C THR A 21 -19.71 -3.23 15.47
N VAL A 22 -19.31 -2.28 14.63
CA VAL A 22 -18.38 -2.52 13.52
C VAL A 22 -17.20 -1.55 13.57
N SER A 23 -16.07 -1.99 13.02
CA SER A 23 -14.87 -1.19 12.85
C SER A 23 -14.99 -0.27 11.63
N THR A 24 -14.11 0.72 11.55
CA THR A 24 -13.99 1.58 10.36
C THR A 24 -13.65 0.76 9.11
N ASP A 25 -12.83 -0.27 9.25
CA ASP A 25 -12.40 -1.11 8.13
C ASP A 25 -13.57 -1.97 7.61
N GLU A 26 -14.41 -2.50 8.52
CA GLU A 26 -15.66 -3.20 8.18
C GLU A 26 -16.65 -2.27 7.44
N ILE A 27 -16.72 -0.99 7.85
CA ILE A 27 -17.54 0.02 7.14
C ILE A 27 -16.97 0.32 5.75
N CYS A 28 -15.66 0.50 5.61
CA CYS A 28 -15.01 0.77 4.32
C CYS A 28 -15.22 -0.39 3.33
N ALA A 29 -15.08 -1.63 3.79
CA ALA A 29 -15.39 -2.81 2.98
C ALA A 29 -16.85 -2.84 2.54
N ALA A 30 -17.80 -2.50 3.42
CA ALA A 30 -19.21 -2.44 3.07
C ALA A 30 -19.54 -1.34 2.03
N ILE A 31 -18.89 -0.16 2.10
CA ILE A 31 -19.03 0.87 1.05
C ILE A 31 -18.58 0.32 -0.31
N LYS A 32 -17.44 -0.39 -0.33
CA LYS A 32 -16.90 -1.00 -1.54
C LYS A 32 -17.85 -2.05 -2.11
N ASP A 33 -18.38 -2.95 -1.28
CA ASP A 33 -19.35 -3.97 -1.72
C ASP A 33 -20.61 -3.34 -2.34
N ILE A 34 -21.17 -2.31 -1.68
CA ILE A 34 -22.35 -1.60 -2.20
C ILE A 34 -22.06 -1.00 -3.57
N TYR A 35 -20.87 -0.40 -3.73
CA TYR A 35 -20.44 0.15 -5.01
C TYR A 35 -20.24 -0.92 -6.08
N ASP A 36 -19.57 -2.03 -5.76
CA ASP A 36 -19.29 -3.11 -6.71
C ASP A 36 -20.59 -3.77 -7.20
N ASP A 37 -21.55 -4.01 -6.29
CA ASP A 37 -22.81 -4.70 -6.57
C ASP A 37 -23.86 -3.79 -7.23
N THR A 38 -24.03 -2.56 -6.74
CA THR A 38 -25.16 -1.69 -7.13
C THR A 38 -24.74 -0.41 -7.84
N ARG A 39 -23.44 -0.09 -7.86
CA ARG A 39 -22.88 1.20 -8.31
C ARG A 39 -23.39 2.41 -7.52
N SER A 40 -24.01 2.18 -6.36
CA SER A 40 -24.38 3.22 -5.42
C SER A 40 -23.17 3.65 -4.60
N ILE A 41 -23.07 4.94 -4.32
CA ILE A 41 -22.02 5.49 -3.47
C ILE A 41 -22.65 5.89 -2.15
N THR A 42 -22.11 5.39 -1.05
CA THR A 42 -22.65 5.60 0.30
C THR A 42 -21.66 6.34 1.18
N GLU A 43 -22.18 7.07 2.17
CA GLU A 43 -21.34 7.57 3.24
C GLU A 43 -21.12 6.48 4.31
N PRO A 44 -20.18 6.65 5.25
CA PRO A 44 -19.91 5.64 6.29
C PRO A 44 -21.15 5.20 7.09
N ALA A 45 -22.08 6.11 7.38
CA ALA A 45 -23.34 5.78 8.06
C ALA A 45 -24.31 4.99 7.15
N GLY A 46 -24.29 5.26 5.84
CA GLY A 46 -25.09 4.53 4.85
C GLY A 46 -24.71 3.06 4.76
N ALA A 47 -23.40 2.77 4.76
CA ALA A 47 -22.88 1.40 4.71
C ALA A 47 -22.95 0.62 6.04
N LEU A 48 -23.28 1.27 7.16
CA LEU A 48 -23.25 0.68 8.50
C LEU A 48 -24.11 -0.60 8.61
N GLY A 49 -25.29 -0.59 8.00
CA GLY A 49 -26.20 -1.73 8.01
C GLY A 49 -25.62 -2.95 7.29
N VAL A 50 -24.98 -2.74 6.14
CA VAL A 50 -24.33 -3.81 5.37
C VAL A 50 -23.12 -4.37 6.13
N ALA A 51 -22.29 -3.52 6.71
CA ALA A 51 -21.17 -3.95 7.56
C ALA A 51 -21.66 -4.80 8.74
N GLY A 52 -22.74 -4.37 9.41
CA GLY A 52 -23.35 -5.11 10.51
C GLY A 52 -23.90 -6.48 10.08
N ILE A 53 -24.57 -6.56 8.93
CA ILE A 53 -25.08 -7.83 8.38
C ILE A 53 -23.93 -8.79 8.08
N LYS A 54 -22.86 -8.34 7.41
CA LYS A 54 -21.69 -9.18 7.10
C LYS A 54 -21.11 -9.81 8.37
N LYS A 55 -20.86 -8.97 9.38
CA LYS A 55 -20.36 -9.40 10.68
C LYS A 55 -21.31 -10.36 11.39
N TYR A 56 -22.61 -10.09 11.35
CA TYR A 56 -23.63 -10.96 11.95
C TYR A 56 -23.66 -12.34 11.29
N VAL A 57 -23.62 -12.39 9.96
CA VAL A 57 -23.60 -13.63 9.19
C VAL A 57 -22.37 -14.46 9.53
N GLU A 58 -21.20 -13.83 9.59
CA GLU A 58 -19.94 -14.48 9.95
C GLU A 58 -20.00 -15.06 11.38
N GLN A 59 -20.39 -14.25 12.37
CA GLN A 59 -20.43 -14.66 13.78
C GLN A 59 -21.46 -15.77 14.06
N ARG A 60 -22.59 -15.76 13.35
CA ARG A 60 -23.71 -16.68 13.58
C ARG A 60 -23.73 -17.86 12.61
N GLY A 61 -22.88 -17.88 11.59
CA GLY A 61 -22.87 -18.91 10.55
C GLY A 61 -24.21 -19.00 9.78
N ILE A 62 -24.87 -17.86 9.57
CA ILE A 62 -26.19 -17.82 8.93
C ILE A 62 -26.06 -18.14 7.45
N SER A 63 -26.95 -18.99 6.94
CA SER A 63 -27.07 -19.30 5.52
C SER A 63 -28.54 -19.45 5.11
N GLY A 64 -28.85 -19.20 3.84
CA GLY A 64 -30.19 -19.38 3.27
C GLY A 64 -31.27 -18.41 3.75
N GLN A 65 -30.90 -17.31 4.42
CA GLN A 65 -31.84 -16.29 4.89
C GLN A 65 -31.77 -15.03 4.03
N THR A 66 -32.87 -14.28 3.98
CA THR A 66 -32.91 -12.94 3.37
C THR A 66 -32.70 -11.89 4.46
N LEU A 67 -31.59 -11.17 4.38
CA LEU A 67 -31.24 -10.09 5.30
C LEU A 67 -31.31 -8.77 4.53
N VAL A 68 -31.84 -7.73 5.16
CA VAL A 68 -32.03 -6.42 4.54
C VAL A 68 -31.32 -5.35 5.37
N ALA A 69 -30.41 -4.62 4.74
CA ALA A 69 -29.81 -3.41 5.31
C ALA A 69 -30.48 -2.18 4.73
N ILE A 70 -30.53 -1.11 5.53
CA ILE A 70 -30.94 0.21 5.07
C ILE A 70 -29.67 0.99 4.74
N ASP A 71 -29.54 1.36 3.46
CA ASP A 71 -28.57 2.38 3.05
C ASP A 71 -29.12 3.76 3.43
N SER A 72 -28.63 4.27 4.56
CA SER A 72 -29.21 5.44 5.22
C SER A 72 -28.72 6.79 4.65
N GLY A 73 -27.68 6.80 3.80
CA GLY A 73 -27.10 8.06 3.34
C GLY A 73 -25.96 7.94 2.34
N ALA A 74 -25.89 8.93 1.45
CA ALA A 74 -24.95 9.00 0.32
C ALA A 74 -24.17 10.33 0.26
N ASN A 75 -24.16 11.11 1.35
CA ASN A 75 -23.49 12.40 1.39
C ASN A 75 -21.98 12.26 1.57
N VAL A 76 -21.30 11.78 0.52
CA VAL A 76 -19.85 11.56 0.53
C VAL A 76 -19.12 12.61 -0.30
N ASN A 77 -17.94 13.02 0.17
CA ASN A 77 -16.98 13.77 -0.63
C ASN A 77 -16.10 12.78 -1.42
N PHE A 78 -15.80 13.08 -2.68
CA PHE A 78 -14.85 12.31 -3.50
C PHE A 78 -13.51 12.07 -2.80
N ASP A 79 -12.98 13.03 -2.03
CA ASP A 79 -11.72 12.83 -1.28
C ASP A 79 -11.81 11.67 -0.28
N ARG A 80 -13.01 11.42 0.29
CA ARG A 80 -13.22 10.31 1.22
C ARG A 80 -13.21 8.96 0.52
N LEU A 81 -13.56 8.90 -0.76
CA LEU A 81 -13.54 7.64 -1.52
C LEU A 81 -12.13 7.07 -1.62
N ARG A 82 -11.12 7.93 -1.77
CA ARG A 82 -9.71 7.49 -1.75
C ARG A 82 -9.38 6.82 -0.42
N HIS A 83 -9.74 7.44 0.69
CA HIS A 83 -9.49 6.87 2.01
C HIS A 83 -10.23 5.55 2.23
N VAL A 84 -11.49 5.48 1.78
CA VAL A 84 -12.30 4.25 1.85
C VAL A 84 -11.68 3.14 1.03
N ALA A 85 -11.25 3.41 -0.20
CA ALA A 85 -10.59 2.42 -1.05
C ALA A 85 -9.28 1.92 -0.41
N GLU A 86 -8.43 2.82 0.07
CA GLU A 86 -7.17 2.45 0.74
C GLU A 86 -7.41 1.60 2.01
N ARG A 87 -8.45 1.88 2.80
CA ARG A 87 -8.79 1.09 4.00
C ARG A 87 -9.50 -0.23 3.69
N ALA A 88 -10.36 -0.27 2.68
CA ALA A 88 -11.10 -1.47 2.30
C ALA A 88 -10.14 -2.59 1.87
N GLU A 89 -9.13 -2.28 1.04
CA GLU A 89 -8.14 -3.27 0.60
C GLU A 89 -7.36 -3.89 1.78
N LEU A 90 -6.98 -3.07 2.77
CA LEU A 90 -6.30 -3.55 3.98
C LEU A 90 -7.24 -4.34 4.90
N GLY A 91 -8.47 -3.84 5.11
CA GLY A 91 -9.48 -4.46 5.97
C GLY A 91 -9.99 -5.81 5.44
N GLU A 92 -10.05 -5.97 4.12
CA GLU A 92 -10.41 -7.24 3.46
C GLU A 92 -9.25 -8.24 3.40
N GLY A 93 -8.06 -7.87 3.89
CA GLY A 93 -6.86 -8.71 3.79
C GLY A 93 -6.39 -8.89 2.34
N ARG A 94 -6.72 -7.94 1.46
CA ARG A 94 -6.30 -7.92 0.04
C ARG A 94 -4.95 -7.24 -0.18
N GLU A 95 -4.43 -6.56 0.83
CA GLU A 95 -3.08 -6.00 0.84
C GLU A 95 -2.40 -6.34 2.17
N ALA A 96 -1.12 -6.74 2.08
CA ALA A 96 -0.24 -6.89 3.22
C ALA A 96 0.81 -5.77 3.19
N ILE A 97 0.97 -5.09 4.34
CA ILE A 97 2.04 -4.11 4.53
C ILE A 97 3.12 -4.76 5.40
N ILE A 98 4.33 -4.84 4.87
CA ILE A 98 5.46 -5.47 5.55
C ILE A 98 6.70 -4.57 5.52
N ALA A 99 7.54 -4.70 6.54
CA ALA A 99 8.92 -4.24 6.49
C ALA A 99 9.82 -5.46 6.29
N VAL A 100 10.66 -5.42 5.26
CA VAL A 100 11.61 -6.49 4.95
C VAL A 100 13.02 -5.96 5.12
N THR A 101 13.84 -6.71 5.86
CA THR A 101 15.27 -6.41 5.99
C THR A 101 16.05 -7.19 4.95
N ILE A 102 16.86 -6.49 4.16
CA ILE A 102 17.79 -7.10 3.21
C ILE A 102 19.23 -6.65 3.51
N PRO A 103 20.26 -7.45 3.17
CA PRO A 103 21.64 -7.00 3.27
C PRO A 103 21.91 -5.85 2.28
N GLU A 104 22.62 -4.82 2.70
CA GLU A 104 22.96 -3.67 1.86
C GLU A 104 24.13 -3.99 0.90
N GLN A 105 23.85 -4.80 -0.13
CA GLN A 105 24.83 -5.23 -1.12
C GLN A 105 24.20 -5.38 -2.51
N PRO A 106 24.99 -5.27 -3.59
CA PRO A 106 24.49 -5.44 -4.95
C PRO A 106 23.74 -6.77 -5.13
N GLY A 107 22.56 -6.69 -5.73
CA GLY A 107 21.72 -7.86 -6.01
C GLY A 107 20.69 -8.22 -4.93
N SER A 108 20.77 -7.67 -3.71
CA SER A 108 19.79 -7.97 -2.65
C SER A 108 18.36 -7.56 -3.01
N PHE A 109 18.18 -6.38 -3.61
CA PHE A 109 16.87 -5.91 -4.10
C PHE A 109 16.27 -6.86 -5.14
N LYS A 110 17.10 -7.33 -6.06
CA LYS A 110 16.69 -8.29 -7.10
C LYS A 110 16.27 -9.61 -6.48
N ALA A 111 17.08 -10.16 -5.58
CA ALA A 111 16.77 -11.40 -4.87
C ALA A 111 15.46 -11.28 -4.07
N PHE A 112 15.22 -10.14 -3.42
CA PHE A 112 13.96 -9.88 -2.72
C PHE A 112 12.77 -9.81 -3.67
N CYS A 113 12.89 -9.10 -4.80
CA CYS A 113 11.79 -9.05 -5.77
C CYS A 113 11.51 -10.42 -6.42
N GLU A 114 12.55 -11.23 -6.66
CA GLU A 114 12.39 -12.63 -7.10
C GLU A 114 11.66 -13.47 -6.04
N ALA A 115 11.95 -13.25 -4.76
CA ALA A 115 11.32 -13.95 -3.64
C ALA A 115 9.84 -13.59 -3.44
N ILE A 116 9.42 -12.36 -3.77
CA ILE A 116 7.99 -11.96 -3.81
C ILE A 116 7.24 -12.74 -4.90
N GLY A 117 7.93 -13.07 -5.99
CA GLY A 117 7.41 -13.89 -7.09
C GLY A 117 6.45 -13.13 -7.99
N LYS A 118 5.27 -13.71 -8.25
CA LYS A 118 4.26 -13.13 -9.16
C LYS A 118 3.27 -12.18 -8.48
N ARG A 119 3.42 -11.94 -7.18
CA ARG A 119 2.51 -11.05 -6.45
C ARG A 119 2.68 -9.62 -6.93
N GLN A 120 1.57 -8.90 -7.02
CA GLN A 120 1.59 -7.50 -7.40
C GLN A 120 2.10 -6.67 -6.22
N ILE A 121 3.14 -5.88 -6.46
CA ILE A 121 3.64 -4.90 -5.50
C ILE A 121 2.80 -3.63 -5.66
N THR A 122 2.19 -3.19 -4.56
CA THR A 122 1.39 -1.96 -4.49
C THR A 122 2.22 -0.79 -3.98
N GLU A 123 3.18 -1.05 -3.09
CA GLU A 123 4.11 -0.05 -2.56
C GLU A 123 5.51 -0.64 -2.42
N PHE A 124 6.53 0.17 -2.73
CA PHE A 124 7.93 -0.19 -2.53
C PHE A 124 8.72 1.07 -2.22
N ASN A 125 9.04 1.25 -0.93
CA ASN A 125 9.73 2.43 -0.45
C ASN A 125 11.00 2.05 0.32
N TYR A 126 12.10 2.70 -0.02
CA TYR A 126 13.42 2.48 0.53
C TYR A 126 14.23 3.79 0.51
N ARG A 127 15.00 4.01 1.58
CA ARG A 127 16.06 5.01 1.64
C ARG A 127 17.27 4.36 2.30
N TYR A 128 18.44 4.61 1.72
CA TYR A 128 19.71 4.25 2.30
C TYR A 128 19.88 4.85 3.70
N HIS A 129 20.37 4.05 4.64
CA HIS A 129 20.63 4.49 6.02
C HIS A 129 21.93 3.91 6.58
N THR A 130 22.22 2.62 6.37
CA THR A 130 23.47 1.98 6.85
C THR A 130 24.06 1.05 5.80
N ASP A 131 25.38 0.84 5.84
CA ASP A 131 26.11 -0.10 4.97
C ASP A 131 25.86 -1.60 5.30
N ARG A 132 24.99 -1.91 6.27
CA ARG A 132 24.79 -3.31 6.74
C ARG A 132 23.47 -3.87 6.26
N GLU A 133 22.39 -3.15 6.55
CA GLU A 133 21.04 -3.62 6.34
C GLU A 133 20.18 -2.47 5.79
N ALA A 134 19.35 -2.82 4.81
CA ALA A 134 18.31 -1.98 4.26
C ALA A 134 16.95 -2.46 4.79
N HIS A 135 16.12 -1.53 5.24
CA HIS A 135 14.72 -1.79 5.53
C HIS A 135 13.85 -1.29 4.39
N ILE A 136 13.12 -2.19 3.77
CA ILE A 136 12.20 -1.88 2.67
C ILE A 136 10.78 -1.93 3.22
N PHE A 137 10.04 -0.85 3.03
CA PHE A 137 8.61 -0.81 3.29
C PHE A 137 7.86 -1.23 2.03
N VAL A 138 7.08 -2.32 2.12
CA VAL A 138 6.49 -2.97 0.96
C VAL A 138 5.00 -3.23 1.19
N GLY A 139 4.19 -2.81 0.23
CA GLY A 139 2.81 -3.24 0.07
C GLY A 139 2.73 -4.34 -0.99
N VAL A 140 2.13 -5.47 -0.65
CA VAL A 140 1.96 -6.61 -1.56
C VAL A 140 0.50 -7.03 -1.58
N GLN A 141 -0.06 -7.19 -2.78
CA GLN A 141 -1.42 -7.67 -2.95
C GLN A 141 -1.53 -9.15 -2.54
N THR A 142 -2.53 -9.47 -1.73
CA THR A 142 -2.83 -10.80 -1.18
C THR A 142 -4.28 -11.20 -1.44
N HIS A 143 -4.63 -12.46 -1.19
CA HIS A 143 -6.03 -12.92 -1.25
C HIS A 143 -6.32 -13.86 -0.07
N PRO A 144 -7.29 -13.54 0.81
CA PRO A 144 -7.53 -14.32 2.03
C PRO A 144 -7.69 -15.84 1.82
N GLU A 145 -8.36 -16.24 0.73
CA GLU A 145 -8.64 -17.66 0.46
C GLU A 145 -7.52 -18.40 -0.27
N ASN A 146 -6.83 -17.75 -1.22
CA ASN A 146 -5.96 -18.42 -2.19
C ASN A 146 -4.48 -18.07 -2.02
N ASP A 147 -4.18 -16.89 -1.48
CA ASP A 147 -2.82 -16.40 -1.24
C ASP A 147 -2.80 -15.51 0.00
N PRO A 148 -3.00 -16.09 1.20
CA PRO A 148 -3.14 -15.31 2.41
C PRO A 148 -1.82 -14.64 2.80
N ARG A 149 -1.92 -13.53 3.53
CA ARG A 149 -0.79 -12.79 4.12
C ARG A 149 0.21 -13.70 4.84
N SER A 150 -0.26 -14.71 5.56
CA SER A 150 0.59 -15.68 6.26
C SER A 150 1.47 -16.48 5.31
N ALA A 151 0.96 -16.89 4.14
CA ALA A 151 1.73 -17.63 3.15
C ALA A 151 2.86 -16.78 2.55
N LEU A 152 2.62 -15.49 2.30
CA LEU A 152 3.64 -14.53 1.89
C LEU A 152 4.76 -14.43 2.93
N ILE A 153 4.40 -14.19 4.20
CA ILE A 153 5.36 -14.01 5.29
C ILE A 153 6.19 -15.27 5.49
N THR A 154 5.55 -16.45 5.56
CA THR A 154 6.25 -17.73 5.68
C THR A 154 7.17 -17.99 4.50
N SER A 155 6.75 -17.68 3.27
CA SER A 155 7.57 -17.86 2.08
C SER A 155 8.83 -16.98 2.08
N LEU A 156 8.71 -15.70 2.46
CA LEU A 156 9.85 -14.78 2.54
C LEU A 156 10.80 -15.17 3.68
N THR A 157 10.24 -15.52 4.84
CA THR A 157 11.04 -15.93 6.01
C THR A 157 11.78 -17.24 5.73
N GLY A 158 11.14 -18.19 5.04
CA GLY A 158 11.75 -19.45 4.61
C GLY A 158 12.87 -19.27 3.59
N GLN A 159 12.88 -18.15 2.86
CA GLN A 159 13.96 -17.76 1.95
C GLN A 159 15.07 -16.94 2.64
N GLY A 160 14.96 -16.72 3.96
CA GLY A 160 15.98 -16.04 4.75
C GLY A 160 15.81 -14.53 4.86
N PHE A 161 14.68 -13.97 4.43
CA PHE A 161 14.37 -12.55 4.62
C PHE A 161 13.68 -12.33 5.97
N PRO A 162 14.26 -11.54 6.91
CA PRO A 162 13.53 -11.08 8.08
C PRO A 162 12.37 -10.19 7.65
N VAL A 163 11.15 -10.55 8.07
CA VAL A 163 9.91 -9.83 7.75
C VAL A 163 9.19 -9.43 9.03
N LEU A 164 8.79 -8.16 9.12
CA LEU A 164 7.87 -7.65 10.13
C LEU A 164 6.53 -7.34 9.46
N ASP A 165 5.46 -7.97 9.93
CA ASP A 165 4.10 -7.68 9.48
C ASP A 165 3.60 -6.38 10.14
N LEU A 166 3.29 -5.39 9.30
CA LEU A 166 2.81 -4.07 9.70
C LEU A 166 1.36 -3.84 9.27
N THR A 167 0.67 -4.85 8.74
CA THR A 167 -0.68 -4.72 8.17
C THR A 167 -1.68 -4.21 9.20
N ASP A 168 -1.58 -4.69 10.45
CA ASP A 168 -2.47 -4.29 11.55
C ASP A 168 -1.93 -3.09 12.36
N ASN A 169 -0.83 -2.46 11.92
CA ASN A 169 -0.21 -1.32 12.58
C ASN A 169 -0.79 0.00 12.06
N GLU A 170 -1.61 0.69 12.88
CA GLU A 170 -2.23 1.97 12.49
C GLU A 170 -1.22 3.06 12.13
N LEU A 171 -0.09 3.14 12.84
CA LEU A 171 0.97 4.11 12.53
C LEU A 171 1.56 3.85 11.14
N ALA A 172 1.76 2.58 10.79
CA ALA A 172 2.24 2.19 9.48
C ALA A 172 1.23 2.52 8.37
N LYS A 173 -0.04 2.13 8.57
CA LYS A 173 -1.14 2.33 7.62
C LYS A 173 -1.47 3.80 7.37
N LEU A 174 -1.45 4.65 8.39
CA LEU A 174 -1.92 6.03 8.30
C LEU A 174 -0.81 7.05 8.05
N HIS A 175 0.42 6.76 8.49
CA HIS A 175 1.49 7.76 8.50
C HIS A 175 2.74 7.26 7.81
N ILE A 176 3.35 6.16 8.27
CA ILE A 176 4.70 5.78 7.82
C ILE A 176 4.72 5.51 6.32
N ARG A 177 3.68 4.89 5.74
CA ARG A 177 3.59 4.68 4.29
C ARG A 177 3.69 5.97 3.44
N HIS A 178 3.47 7.13 4.03
CA HIS A 178 3.60 8.46 3.39
C HIS A 178 4.89 9.20 3.79
N MET A 179 5.70 8.62 4.68
CA MET A 179 6.87 9.27 5.27
C MET A 179 8.17 8.50 5.03
N VAL A 180 8.12 7.26 4.52
CA VAL A 180 9.34 6.51 4.14
C VAL A 180 10.07 7.29 3.04
N GLY A 181 11.34 7.61 3.29
CA GLY A 181 12.11 8.54 2.46
C GLY A 181 13.16 9.21 3.34
N GLY A 182 12.87 10.39 3.90
CA GLY A 182 13.79 11.09 4.80
C GLY A 182 15.17 11.41 4.20
N HIS A 183 16.02 12.08 4.99
CA HIS A 183 17.40 12.36 4.59
C HIS A 183 18.28 11.14 4.82
N ALA A 184 19.30 10.96 3.98
CA ALA A 184 20.36 10.00 4.20
C ALA A 184 21.64 10.72 4.61
N GLU A 185 22.23 10.38 5.76
CA GLU A 185 23.40 11.11 6.30
C GLU A 185 24.68 10.94 5.47
N ARG A 186 24.76 9.97 4.56
CA ARG A 186 26.02 9.53 3.91
C ARG A 186 25.85 9.15 2.44
N VAL A 187 25.04 9.92 1.70
CA VAL A 187 24.89 9.72 0.25
C VAL A 187 25.41 10.96 -0.46
N ASP A 188 26.67 10.92 -0.87
CA ASP A 188 27.26 11.91 -1.76
C ASP A 188 26.99 11.53 -3.22
N ASP A 189 26.94 12.51 -4.11
CA ASP A 189 26.79 12.31 -5.56
C ASP A 189 25.51 11.58 -6.01
N GLU A 190 24.41 11.76 -5.27
CA GLU A 190 23.10 11.21 -5.62
C GLU A 190 22.50 11.89 -6.87
N VAL A 191 22.21 11.09 -7.89
CA VAL A 191 21.41 11.49 -9.05
C VAL A 191 19.98 11.00 -8.82
N VAL A 192 19.03 11.94 -8.82
CA VAL A 192 17.61 11.66 -8.56
C VAL A 192 16.84 11.70 -9.86
N LEU A 193 16.14 10.61 -10.13
CA LEU A 193 15.42 10.40 -11.37
C LEU A 193 13.97 10.03 -11.07
N ARG A 194 13.04 10.69 -11.74
CA ARG A 194 11.63 10.30 -11.78
C ARG A 194 11.38 9.53 -13.07
N PHE A 195 10.63 8.43 -12.98
CA PHE A 195 10.27 7.56 -14.10
C PHE A 195 8.76 7.36 -14.18
N GLU A 196 8.29 7.16 -15.40
CA GLU A 196 6.93 6.70 -15.69
C GLU A 196 6.99 5.45 -16.57
N PHE A 197 6.28 4.39 -16.17
CA PHE A 197 6.15 3.19 -17.00
C PHE A 197 4.72 2.65 -16.97
N PRO A 198 4.26 1.99 -18.05
CA PRO A 198 2.93 1.41 -18.08
C PRO A 198 2.81 0.31 -17.02
N GLU A 199 1.81 0.42 -16.15
CA GLU A 199 1.63 -0.50 -15.04
C GLU A 199 1.14 -1.87 -15.56
N ARG A 200 1.92 -2.93 -15.28
CA ARG A 200 1.63 -4.31 -15.67
C ARG A 200 2.24 -5.27 -14.65
N PRO A 201 1.71 -6.50 -14.50
CA PRO A 201 2.32 -7.49 -13.62
C PRO A 201 3.82 -7.68 -13.89
N GLY A 202 4.63 -7.46 -12.86
CA GLY A 202 6.11 -7.55 -12.94
C GLY A 202 6.82 -6.34 -13.57
N ALA A 203 6.12 -5.26 -13.90
CA ALA A 203 6.73 -4.05 -14.48
C ALA A 203 7.83 -3.47 -13.57
N LEU A 204 7.54 -3.32 -12.26
CA LEU A 204 8.52 -2.85 -11.28
C LEU A 204 9.77 -3.75 -11.22
N PHE A 205 9.58 -5.07 -11.22
CA PHE A 205 10.71 -6.01 -11.21
C PHE A 205 11.57 -5.87 -12.46
N ASN A 206 10.94 -5.77 -13.63
CA ASN A 206 11.65 -5.55 -14.89
C ASN A 206 12.39 -4.22 -14.90
N PHE A 207 11.81 -3.17 -14.31
CA PHE A 207 12.45 -1.87 -14.15
C PHE A 207 13.68 -1.97 -13.25
N LEU A 208 13.56 -2.55 -12.05
CA LEU A 208 14.68 -2.73 -11.12
C LEU A 208 15.81 -3.57 -11.72
N ASN A 209 15.49 -4.61 -12.50
CA ASN A 209 16.50 -5.42 -13.19
C ASN A 209 17.28 -4.65 -14.25
N ARG A 210 16.66 -3.68 -14.92
CA ARG A 210 17.33 -2.83 -15.90
C ARG A 210 18.14 -1.72 -15.23
N LEU A 211 17.64 -1.18 -14.11
CA LEU A 211 18.27 -0.07 -13.38
C LEU A 211 19.45 -0.54 -12.50
N GLY A 212 19.28 -1.62 -11.74
CA GLY A 212 20.20 -2.06 -10.67
C GLY A 212 21.48 -2.77 -11.11
N GLY A 213 21.89 -2.62 -12.37
CA GLY A 213 23.05 -3.32 -12.93
C GLY A 213 24.37 -2.55 -12.87
N ARG A 214 24.33 -1.22 -12.75
CA ARG A 214 25.52 -0.36 -12.90
C ARG A 214 25.82 0.53 -11.70
N TRP A 215 24.79 1.07 -11.06
CA TRP A 215 24.93 1.98 -9.92
C TRP A 215 24.10 1.48 -8.73
N THR A 216 24.53 1.88 -7.53
CA THR A 216 23.84 1.57 -6.29
C THR A 216 22.59 2.44 -6.16
N ILE A 217 21.46 1.82 -5.83
CA ILE A 217 20.21 2.54 -5.55
C ILE A 217 20.28 3.01 -4.10
N SER A 218 20.22 4.33 -3.87
CA SER A 218 20.21 4.98 -2.55
C SER A 218 18.82 5.42 -2.10
N MET A 219 17.87 5.49 -3.03
CA MET A 219 16.48 5.81 -2.75
C MET A 219 15.58 5.12 -3.76
N PHE A 220 14.44 4.63 -3.30
CA PHE A 220 13.39 4.13 -4.17
C PHE A 220 12.03 4.43 -3.58
N HIS A 221 11.15 5.04 -4.35
CA HIS A 221 9.78 5.30 -3.95
C HIS A 221 8.84 4.94 -5.10
N TYR A 222 7.97 3.97 -4.83
CA TYR A 222 6.97 3.49 -5.78
C TYR A 222 5.64 3.25 -5.06
N ARG A 223 4.56 3.74 -5.67
CA ARG A 223 3.20 3.50 -5.21
C ARG A 223 2.26 3.35 -6.39
N ASN A 224 1.58 2.22 -6.44
CA ASN A 224 0.54 1.96 -7.42
C ASN A 224 -0.78 2.50 -6.89
N HIS A 225 -1.31 3.52 -7.55
CA HIS A 225 -2.58 4.16 -7.20
C HIS A 225 -3.75 3.70 -8.08
N GLY A 226 -3.63 2.56 -8.77
CA GLY A 226 -4.60 2.17 -9.79
C GLY A 226 -4.60 3.09 -11.01
N ALA A 227 -3.54 3.90 -11.15
CA ALA A 227 -3.29 4.69 -12.35
C ALA A 227 -2.78 3.77 -13.48
N ALA A 228 -3.02 4.16 -14.72
CA ALA A 228 -2.51 3.42 -15.89
C ALA A 228 -0.97 3.42 -15.96
N ASP A 229 -0.34 4.42 -15.34
CA ASP A 229 1.11 4.62 -15.32
C ASP A 229 1.64 4.50 -13.88
N GLY A 230 2.62 3.61 -13.69
CA GLY A 230 3.41 3.51 -12.48
C GLY A 230 4.41 4.66 -12.42
N ARG A 231 4.45 5.36 -11.29
CA ARG A 231 5.40 6.46 -11.03
C ARG A 231 6.43 6.01 -10.02
N VAL A 232 7.70 6.18 -10.40
CA VAL A 232 8.85 5.85 -9.54
C VAL A 232 9.72 7.08 -9.38
N VAL A 233 10.22 7.27 -8.17
CA VAL A 233 11.39 8.11 -7.93
C VAL A 233 12.52 7.20 -7.44
N ALA A 234 13.68 7.29 -8.07
CA ALA A 234 14.86 6.54 -7.70
C ALA A 234 16.07 7.49 -7.53
N GLY A 235 16.84 7.26 -6.48
CA GLY A 235 18.14 7.89 -6.25
C GLY A 235 19.23 6.87 -6.57
N LEU A 236 20.21 7.29 -7.35
CA LEU A 236 21.36 6.49 -7.75
C LEU A 236 22.65 7.16 -7.29
N VAL A 237 23.54 6.41 -6.66
CA VAL A 237 24.89 6.89 -6.36
C VAL A 237 25.75 6.72 -7.60
N VAL A 238 26.04 7.83 -8.28
CA VAL A 238 26.79 7.84 -9.54
C VAL A 238 28.06 8.65 -9.37
N PRO A 239 29.25 8.01 -9.43
CA PRO A 239 30.53 8.71 -9.38
C PRO A 239 30.57 9.83 -10.42
N GLU A 240 31.18 10.97 -10.08
CA GLU A 240 31.24 12.16 -10.96
C GLU A 240 31.78 11.81 -12.36
N GLU A 241 32.78 10.94 -12.43
CA GLU A 241 33.38 10.45 -13.67
C GLU A 241 32.42 9.63 -14.54
N GLU A 242 31.39 8.99 -13.98
CA GLU A 242 30.42 8.18 -14.70
C GLU A 242 29.12 8.90 -15.04
N ARG A 243 28.89 10.14 -14.55
CA ARG A 243 27.64 10.88 -14.77
C ARG A 243 27.27 11.06 -16.24
N HIS A 244 28.27 11.19 -17.10
CA HIS A 244 28.08 11.30 -18.55
C HIS A 244 27.44 10.05 -19.20
N LEU A 245 27.46 8.91 -18.50
CA LEU A 245 26.90 7.63 -18.96
C LEU A 245 25.45 7.43 -18.55
N VAL A 246 24.92 8.24 -17.61
CA VAL A 246 23.56 8.13 -17.10
C VAL A 246 22.55 8.23 -18.23
N GLY A 247 22.61 9.27 -19.06
CA GLY A 247 21.67 9.46 -20.16
C GLY A 247 21.58 8.24 -21.10
N ALA A 248 22.74 7.73 -21.54
CA ALA A 248 22.79 6.56 -22.41
C ALA A 248 22.22 5.29 -21.74
N ALA A 249 22.51 5.08 -20.46
CA ALA A 249 21.96 3.95 -19.70
C ALA A 249 20.43 4.06 -19.56
N LEU A 250 19.89 5.25 -19.31
CA LEU A 250 18.45 5.46 -19.19
C LEU A 250 17.72 5.31 -20.53
N ASP A 251 18.35 5.73 -21.63
CA ASP A 251 17.82 5.54 -22.98
C ASP A 251 17.69 4.06 -23.35
N GLU A 252 18.61 3.20 -22.88
CA GLU A 252 18.50 1.74 -23.02
C GLU A 252 17.35 1.13 -22.20
N ILE A 253 17.02 1.73 -21.05
CA ILE A 253 15.87 1.29 -20.23
C ILE A 253 14.56 1.52 -21.00
N GLY A 254 14.47 2.63 -21.75
CA GLY A 254 13.38 2.91 -22.68
C GLY A 254 12.10 3.42 -22.03
N TYR A 255 12.17 3.95 -20.80
CA TYR A 255 11.05 4.59 -20.12
C TYR A 255 11.27 6.12 -20.05
N PRO A 256 10.20 6.93 -20.17
CA PRO A 256 10.28 8.35 -19.88
C PRO A 256 10.88 8.62 -18.49
N TYR A 257 11.86 9.53 -18.45
CA TYR A 257 12.52 9.94 -17.22
C TYR A 257 12.71 11.45 -17.15
N TRP A 258 12.88 11.94 -15.92
CA TRP A 258 13.18 13.34 -15.62
C TRP A 258 14.25 13.39 -14.54
N ASP A 259 15.24 14.25 -14.74
CA ASP A 259 16.24 14.58 -13.72
C ASP A 259 15.63 15.54 -12.69
N GLU A 260 15.56 15.09 -11.45
CA GLU A 260 15.01 15.82 -10.31
C GLU A 260 16.12 16.13 -9.28
N SER A 261 17.41 15.93 -9.61
CA SER A 261 18.55 16.13 -8.70
C SER A 261 18.67 17.57 -8.20
N GLU A 262 18.26 18.54 -9.04
CA GLU A 262 18.24 19.96 -8.71
C GLU A 262 16.89 20.42 -8.11
N ASN A 263 15.92 19.51 -7.94
CA ASN A 263 14.58 19.86 -7.49
C ASN A 263 14.62 20.40 -6.05
N PRO A 264 14.09 21.61 -5.78
CA PRO A 264 14.08 22.19 -4.44
C PRO A 264 13.35 21.33 -3.40
N ALA A 265 12.30 20.61 -3.79
CA ALA A 265 11.57 19.73 -2.88
C ALA A 265 12.42 18.52 -2.44
N TYR A 266 13.18 17.95 -3.37
CA TYR A 266 14.14 16.88 -3.03
C TYR A 266 15.19 17.42 -2.05
N ARG A 267 15.87 18.51 -2.39
CA ARG A 267 16.93 19.11 -1.56
C ARG A 267 16.51 19.51 -0.15
N LEU A 268 15.25 19.89 0.04
CA LEU A 268 14.73 20.32 1.35
C LEU A 268 14.29 19.17 2.24
N PHE A 269 13.84 18.05 1.67
CA PHE A 269 13.14 17.00 2.42
C PHE A 269 13.79 15.62 2.34
N LEU A 270 14.66 15.37 1.35
CA LEU A 270 15.25 14.05 1.07
C LEU A 270 16.76 14.08 0.83
N GLY A 271 17.27 15.12 0.17
CA GLY A 271 18.69 15.25 -0.22
C GLY A 271 19.61 15.77 0.86
#